data_AF-A0A822HC24-F1
#
_entry.id   AF-A0A822HC24-F1
#
_cell.length_a   1.000
_cell.length_b   1.000
_cell.length_c   1.000
_cell.angle_alpha   90.00
_cell.angle_beta   90.00
_cell.angle_gamma   90.00
#
_symmetry.space_group_name_H-M   'P 1'
#
loop_
_entity.id
_entity.type
_entity.pdbx_description
1 polymer ?
#
loop_
_entity_poly.entity_id
_entity_poly.type
_entity_poly.pdbx_seq_one_letter_code
_entity_poly.pdbx_strand_id
1 'polypeptide(L)' 'GNNENYFKLIKASVEILFTTCDENDYDVRLTADENLNQLVKNLKEANLTRIQVESHRIIKHNPNIEPNALKGYF' A
#
# COMPACT_ATOMS: atom_id res chain seq x y z
N GLY A 1 -14.59 -8.60 -17.11
CA GLY A 1 -14.38 -7.65 -18.21
C GLY A 1 -13.09 -6.88 -17.99
N ASN A 2 -13.16 -5.60 -17.61
CA ASN A 2 -11.97 -4.77 -17.33
C ASN A 2 -11.71 -4.50 -15.84
N ASN A 3 -12.77 -4.48 -15.01
CA ASN A 3 -12.63 -4.19 -13.57
C ASN A 3 -11.88 -5.28 -12.80
N GLU A 4 -12.01 -6.55 -13.20
CA GLU A 4 -11.39 -7.66 -12.46
C GLU A 4 -9.86 -7.68 -12.61
N ASN A 5 -9.35 -7.38 -13.82
CA ASN A 5 -7.91 -7.25 -14.06
C ASN A 5 -7.35 -6.00 -13.37
N TYR A 6 -8.13 -4.91 -13.37
CA TYR A 6 -7.77 -3.68 -12.66
C TYR A 6 -7.67 -3.90 -11.13
N PHE A 7 -8.60 -4.64 -10.53
CA PHE A 7 -8.54 -4.97 -9.10
C PHE A 7 -7.41 -5.93 -8.75
N LYS A 8 -7.08 -6.89 -9.62
CA LYS A 8 -5.88 -7.73 -9.47
C LYS A 8 -4.61 -6.89 -9.51
N LEU A 9 -4.56 -5.89 -10.38
CA LEU A 9 -3.43 -4.95 -10.46
C LEU A 9 -3.29 -4.13 -9.18
N ILE A 10 -4.39 -3.55 -8.67
CA ILE A 10 -4.37 -2.79 -7.40
C ILE A 10 -3.86 -3.67 -6.26
N LYS A 11 -4.38 -4.90 -6.14
CA LYS A 11 -3.94 -5.83 -5.10
C LYS A 11 -2.44 -6.11 -5.19
N ALA A 12 -1.94 -6.44 -6.39
CA ALA A 12 -0.51 -6.70 -6.60
C ALA A 12 0.34 -5.47 -6.29
N SER A 13 -0.08 -4.27 -6.71
CA SER A 13 0.62 -3.02 -6.43
C SER A 13 0.70 -2.72 -4.93
N VAL A 14 -0.39 -2.93 -4.19
CA VAL A 14 -0.41 -2.76 -2.74
C VAL A 14 0.51 -3.79 -2.06
N GLU A 15 0.44 -5.08 -2.44
CA GLU A 15 1.31 -6.11 -1.89
C GLU A 15 2.81 -5.82 -2.13
N ILE A 16 3.18 -5.35 -3.32
CA ILE A 16 4.55 -4.95 -3.65
C ILE A 16 4.99 -3.78 -2.77
N LEU A 17 4.21 -2.70 -2.71
CA LEU A 17 4.57 -1.50 -1.94
C LEU A 17 4.75 -1.80 -0.45
N PHE A 18 3.87 -2.62 0.13
CA PHE A 18 4.02 -3.02 1.53
C PHE A 18 5.25 -3.90 1.77
N THR A 19 5.66 -4.71 0.79
CA THR A 19 6.88 -5.52 0.89
C THR A 19 8.12 -4.61 0.83
N THR A 20 8.16 -3.64 -0.10
CA THR A 20 9.28 -2.70 -0.18
C THR A 20 9.38 -1.74 1.01
N CYS A 21 8.29 -1.50 1.75
CA CYS A 21 8.34 -0.77 3.01
C CYS A 21 9.08 -1.50 4.13
N ASP A 22 9.33 -2.82 4.00
CA ASP A 22 10.04 -3.66 4.99
C ASP A 22 11.49 -3.96 4.57
N GLU A 23 11.98 -3.36 3.48
CA GLU A 23 13.35 -3.55 3.00
C GLU A 23 14.38 -2.88 3.92
N ASN A 24 15.60 -3.42 3.96
CA ASN A 24 16.68 -2.88 4.81
C ASN A 24 17.20 -1.52 4.29
N ASP A 25 17.06 -1.27 2.99
CA ASP A 25 17.50 -0.04 2.34
C ASP A 25 16.53 1.12 2.63
N TYR A 26 17.05 2.21 3.19
CA TYR A 26 16.27 3.40 3.54
C TYR A 26 15.65 4.09 2.33
N ASP A 27 16.39 4.21 1.22
CA ASP A 27 15.91 4.90 0.01
C ASP A 27 14.78 4.10 -0.65
N VAL A 28 14.85 2.77 -0.56
CA VAL A 28 13.78 1.86 -1.01
C VAL A 28 12.52 2.05 -0.18
N ARG A 29 12.64 2.11 1.16
CA ARG A 29 11.47 2.35 2.04
C ARG A 29 10.85 3.73 1.80
N LEU A 30 11.65 4.77 1.64
CA LEU A 30 11.18 6.13 1.38
C LEU A 30 10.41 6.19 0.05
N THR A 31 10.97 5.62 -1.01
CA THR A 31 10.35 5.58 -2.34
C THR A 31 9.04 4.78 -2.32
N ALA A 32 8.98 3.69 -1.53
CA ALA A 32 7.76 2.90 -1.38
C ALA A 32 6.64 3.69 -0.70
N ASP A 33 6.98 4.47 0.34
CA ASP A 33 6.04 5.32 1.06
C ASP A 33 5.49 6.46 0.19
N GLU A 34 6.35 7.13 -0.58
CA GLU A 34 5.94 8.16 -1.54
C GLU A 34 4.97 7.60 -2.60
N ASN A 35 5.28 6.43 -3.14
CA ASN A 35 4.44 5.76 -4.12
C ASN A 35 3.09 5.32 -3.55
N LEU A 36 3.05 4.84 -2.31
CA LEU A 36 1.81 4.50 -1.62
C LEU A 36 0.92 5.74 -1.43
N ASN A 37 1.52 6.85 -1.00
CA ASN A 37 0.84 8.13 -0.85
C ASN A 37 0.28 8.66 -2.18
N GLN A 38 1.05 8.54 -3.27
CA GLN A 38 0.60 8.95 -4.60
C GLN A 38 -0.53 8.06 -5.13
N LEU A 39 -0.46 6.76 -4.87
CA LEU A 39 -1.49 5.79 -5.25
C LEU A 39 -2.81 6.07 -4.54
N VAL A 40 -2.79 6.38 -3.25
CA VAL A 40 -3.98 6.77 -2.48
C VAL A 40 -4.58 8.08 -3.00
N LYS A 41 -3.77 9.08 -3.32
CA LYS A 41 -4.24 10.40 -3.83
C LYS A 41 -4.88 10.32 -5.22
N ASN A 42 -4.40 9.42 -6.07
CA ASN A 42 -4.83 9.36 -7.48
C ASN A 42 -6.01 8.41 -7.74
N LEU A 43 -6.39 7.58 -6.77
CA LEU A 43 -7.45 6.60 -6.96
C LEU A 43 -8.83 7.21 -6.64
N LYS A 44 -9.76 7.11 -7.61
CA LYS A 44 -11.17 7.50 -7.45
C LYS A 44 -11.81 6.80 -6.24
N GLU A 45 -12.76 7.45 -5.56
CA GLU A 45 -13.41 6.97 -4.31
C GLU A 45 -13.79 5.48 -4.33
N ALA A 46 -14.32 4.97 -5.43
CA ALA A 46 -14.73 3.57 -5.58
C ALA A 46 -13.58 2.55 -5.41
N ASN A 47 -12.32 2.97 -5.63
CA ASN A 47 -11.13 2.12 -5.47
C ASN A 47 -10.48 2.28 -4.09
N LEU A 48 -10.84 3.34 -3.36
CA LEU A 48 -10.25 3.67 -2.06
C LEU A 48 -10.58 2.60 -1.01
N THR A 49 -11.84 2.14 -0.98
CA THR A 49 -12.29 1.06 -0.10
C THR A 49 -11.53 -0.25 -0.38
N ARG A 50 -11.18 -0.53 -1.65
CA ARG A 50 -10.45 -1.75 -1.99
C ARG A 50 -9.01 -1.73 -1.47
N ILE A 51 -8.33 -0.60 -1.62
CA ILE A 51 -6.97 -0.41 -1.05
C ILE A 51 -7.04 -0.56 0.47
N GLN A 52 -8.00 0.09 1.13
CA GLN A 52 -8.16 0.00 2.58
C GLN A 52 -8.32 -1.46 3.06
N VAL A 53 -9.10 -2.27 2.34
CA VAL A 53 -9.28 -3.69 2.65
C VAL A 53 -7.98 -4.49 2.47
N GLU A 54 -7.27 -4.30 1.36
CA GLU A 54 -6.01 -5.04 1.11
C GLU A 54 -4.90 -4.58 2.07
N SER A 55 -4.77 -3.28 2.35
CA SER A 55 -3.84 -2.75 3.35
C SER A 55 -4.13 -3.31 4.74
N HIS A 56 -5.40 -3.33 5.17
CA HIS A 56 -5.79 -3.92 6.45
C HIS A 56 -5.47 -5.41 6.52
N ARG A 57 -5.68 -6.15 5.42
CA ARG A 57 -5.30 -7.57 5.32
C ARG A 57 -3.80 -7.74 5.55
N ILE A 58 -2.95 -6.96 4.89
CA ILE A 58 -1.50 -7.09 4.98
C ILE A 58 -1.01 -6.74 6.39
N ILE A 59 -1.46 -5.61 6.96
CA ILE A 59 -1.11 -5.20 8.33
C ILE A 59 -1.49 -6.28 9.35
N LYS A 60 -2.68 -6.89 9.21
CA LYS A 60 -3.14 -7.95 10.11
C LYS A 60 -2.27 -9.22 10.05
N HIS A 61 -1.69 -9.53 8.89
CA HIS A 61 -0.86 -10.74 8.71
C HIS A 61 0.63 -10.49 8.97
N ASN A 62 1.07 -9.23 9.01
CA ASN A 62 2.44 -8.84 9.27
C ASN A 62 2.51 -7.84 10.45
N PRO A 63 2.41 -8.31 11.71
CA PRO A 63 2.39 -7.45 12.89
C PRO A 63 3.69 -6.65 13.11
N ASN A 64 4.77 -7.01 12.40
CA ASN A 64 6.06 -6.34 12.44
C ASN A 64 6.21 -5.24 11.38
N ILE A 65 5.26 -5.09 10.45
CA ILE A 65 5.15 -3.87 9.65
C ILE A 65 4.65 -2.80 10.61
N GLU A 66 5.56 -2.22 11.39
CA GLU A 66 5.34 -0.91 11.96
C GLU A 66 5.29 0.05 10.78
N PRO A 67 4.14 0.69 10.51
CA PRO A 67 4.10 1.70 9.49
C PRO A 67 4.83 2.92 10.06
N ASN A 68 6.15 2.97 9.88
CA ASN A 68 6.92 4.20 10.07
C ASN A 68 6.34 5.33 9.19
N ALA A 69 5.72 4.96 8.06
CA ALA A 69 4.85 5.78 7.21
C ALA A 69 3.67 6.48 7.93
N LEU A 70 3.16 5.92 9.04
CA LEU A 70 1.98 6.46 9.75
C LEU A 70 2.33 7.19 11.06
N LYS A 71 3.59 7.14 11.52
CA LYS A 71 4.04 7.82 12.75
C LYS A 71 4.12 9.35 12.61
N GLY A 72 4.10 9.89 11.39
CA GLY A 72 4.12 11.34 11.13
C GLY A 72 2.75 12.02 11.07
N TYR A 73 1.66 11.28 11.26
CA TYR A 73 0.28 11.77 11.10
C TYR A 73 -0.59 11.68 12.36
N PHE A 74 -0.01 11.32 13.51
CA PHE A 74 -0.66 11.31 14.83
C PHE A 74 0.18 12.05 15.87
#